data_AF-A0A7X8MK54-F1
#
_entry.id   AF-A0A7X8MK54-F1
#
_cell.length_a   1.000
_cell.length_b   1.000
_cell.length_c   1.000
_cell.angle_alpha   90.00
_cell.angle_beta   90.00
_cell.angle_gamma   90.00
#
_symmetry.space_group_name_H-M   'P 1'
#
loop_
_entity.id
_entity.type
_entity.pdbx_description
1 polymer ?
#
loop_
_entity_poly.entity_id
_entity_poly.type
_entity_poly.pdbx_seq_one_letter_code
_entity_poly.pdbx_strand_id
1 'polypeptide(L)'
;MFQSKWVRIPIKIILIWLVITLYFYFQHPVVYRCLDFDASIPIGDAQLLIHEIRVTNLDEDQQYGYGWMDNEETPWRLKIIQRMHELGLPINWQPAVFKALTFYSWPPLADEFWTYKIYGTLIFPEDIDFDIDEYEPDRFSLYIYPALKGGSGRLWEETLRNAVMVYAYGKIEPQQLDNPLMINLVDKENDRTTRLVMTPRWQKERPINRVSSINQYKSPAEPVRSIMYKIYSERPQQALDCVLTELRNNFPLPTPNERLKGQDIDVVGRLSWVDVYKDYLSVYRVDVEVGKPSENNFIPVQKLTLYTIIDQDGNHKLIDWKSAD
;
A
#
# COMPACT_ATOMS: atom_id res chain seq x y z
N MET A 1 19.86 1.31 46.17
CA MET A 1 21.12 1.86 45.61
C MET A 1 22.07 0.68 45.33
N PHE A 2 22.21 0.23 44.08
CA PHE A 2 22.96 -1.00 43.75
C PHE A 2 24.42 -0.93 44.23
N GLN A 3 24.79 -1.77 45.21
CA GLN A 3 26.10 -1.71 45.88
C GLN A 3 27.23 -2.39 45.10
N SER A 4 26.92 -3.29 44.15
CA SER A 4 27.94 -3.99 43.36
C SER A 4 28.38 -3.17 42.13
N LYS A 5 29.68 -2.86 42.03
CA LYS A 5 30.29 -2.19 40.85
C LYS A 5 29.99 -2.93 39.55
N TRP A 6 29.89 -4.26 39.60
CA TRP A 6 29.60 -5.13 38.45
C TRP A 6 28.19 -5.00 37.91
N VAL A 7 27.23 -4.55 38.72
CA VAL A 7 25.85 -4.28 38.28
C VAL A 7 25.72 -2.85 37.73
N ARG A 8 26.56 -1.91 38.20
CA ARG A 8 26.54 -0.51 37.73
C ARG A 8 27.03 -0.36 36.29
N ILE A 9 28.02 -1.14 35.88
CA ILE A 9 28.57 -1.10 34.52
C ILE A 9 27.52 -1.47 33.46
N PRO A 10 26.83 -2.62 33.52
CA PRO A 10 25.81 -2.95 32.53
C PRO A 10 24.62 -1.99 32.55
N ILE A 11 24.22 -1.48 33.73
CA ILE A 11 23.17 -0.44 33.81
C ILE A 11 23.58 0.82 33.04
N LYS A 12 24.83 1.29 33.18
CA LYS A 12 25.32 2.44 32.42
C LYS A 12 25.32 2.18 30.92
N ILE A 13 25.74 0.98 30.49
CA ILE A 13 25.72 0.60 29.07
C ILE A 13 24.30 0.61 28.54
N ILE A 14 23.33 0.05 29.28
CA ILE A 14 21.91 0.05 28.88
C ILE A 14 21.36 1.47 28.79
N LEU A 15 21.69 2.35 29.75
CA LEU A 15 21.26 3.75 29.72
C LEU A 15 21.83 4.51 28.52
N ILE A 16 23.13 4.33 28.23
CA ILE A 16 23.76 4.91 27.04
C ILE A 16 23.07 4.40 25.79
N TRP A 17 22.82 3.10 25.70
CA TRP A 17 22.14 2.50 24.56
C TRP A 17 20.71 3.00 24.43
N LEU A 18 19.99 3.21 25.52
CA LEU A 18 18.64 3.78 25.52
C LEU A 18 18.63 5.22 24.98
N VAL A 19 19.60 6.05 25.38
CA VAL A 19 19.74 7.42 24.87
C VAL A 19 20.04 7.41 23.37
N ILE A 20 20.93 6.53 22.91
CA ILE A 20 21.23 6.36 21.49
C ILE A 20 19.99 5.91 20.72
N THR A 21 19.30 4.88 21.19
CA THR A 21 18.07 4.36 20.56
C THR A 21 16.99 5.43 20.49
N LEU A 22 16.83 6.24 21.54
CA LEU A 22 15.87 7.34 21.56
C LEU A 22 16.24 8.46 20.58
N TYR A 23 17.54 8.79 20.49
CA TYR A 23 18.04 9.74 19.50
C TYR A 23 17.70 9.29 18.08
N PHE A 24 18.04 8.04 17.73
CA PHE A 24 17.71 7.50 16.41
C PHE A 24 16.20 7.43 16.18
N TYR A 25 15.41 7.03 17.19
CA TYR A 25 13.94 7.00 17.10
C TYR A 25 13.34 8.34 16.64
N PHE A 26 13.84 9.47 17.15
CA PHE A 26 13.35 10.79 16.73
C PHE A 26 13.79 11.20 15.32
N GLN A 27 14.84 10.59 14.78
CA GLN A 27 15.27 10.75 13.39
C GLN A 27 14.48 9.90 12.39
N HIS A 28 13.58 9.03 12.85
CA HIS A 28 12.67 8.36 11.92
C HIS A 28 11.72 9.36 11.27
N PRO A 29 11.29 9.11 10.02
CA PRO A 29 10.31 9.94 9.38
C PRO A 29 9.00 9.93 10.16
N VAL A 30 8.28 11.03 10.03
CA VAL A 30 6.93 11.20 10.52
C VAL A 30 6.02 11.10 9.31
N VAL A 31 5.03 10.22 9.43
CA VAL A 31 4.00 10.03 8.41
C VAL A 31 2.67 10.44 9.02
N TYR A 32 1.95 11.32 8.33
CA TYR A 32 0.57 11.67 8.62
C TYR A 32 -0.31 11.00 7.57
N ARG A 33 -1.36 10.32 8.02
CA ARG A 33 -2.26 9.57 7.15
C ARG A 33 -3.69 9.99 7.43
N CYS A 34 -4.50 10.11 6.39
CA CYS A 34 -5.92 10.32 6.51
C CYS A 34 -6.60 9.29 5.60
N LEU A 35 -7.43 8.44 6.20
CA LEU A 35 -8.13 7.34 5.54
C LEU A 35 -9.65 7.56 5.53
N ASP A 36 -10.12 8.66 6.13
CA ASP A 36 -11.55 8.98 6.29
C ASP A 36 -12.12 9.57 4.97
N PHE A 37 -11.92 8.88 3.85
CA PHE A 37 -12.36 9.26 2.53
C PHE A 37 -13.40 8.27 2.00
N ASP A 38 -14.66 8.66 2.11
CA ASP A 38 -15.78 7.97 1.45
C ASP A 38 -16.24 8.79 0.23
N ALA A 39 -15.28 9.21 -0.59
CA ALA A 39 -15.55 10.04 -1.76
C ALA A 39 -15.54 9.17 -3.02
N SER A 40 -16.75 8.88 -3.51
CA SER A 40 -16.96 8.31 -4.84
C SER A 40 -17.22 9.42 -5.83
N ILE A 41 -16.27 9.64 -6.75
CA ILE A 41 -16.30 10.76 -7.68
C ILE A 41 -16.45 10.24 -9.11
N PRO A 42 -17.52 10.60 -9.83
CA PRO A 42 -17.65 10.23 -11.24
C PRO A 42 -16.61 10.98 -12.08
N ILE A 43 -15.97 10.26 -13.01
CA ILE A 43 -15.04 10.77 -14.02
C ILE A 43 -15.41 10.12 -15.34
N GLY A 44 -15.96 10.87 -16.28
CA GLY A 44 -16.46 10.25 -17.51
C GLY A 44 -17.59 9.26 -17.20
N ASP A 45 -17.40 8.04 -17.67
CA ASP A 45 -18.17 6.83 -17.35
C ASP A 45 -17.57 6.00 -16.19
N ALA A 46 -16.38 6.38 -15.72
CA ALA A 46 -15.63 5.74 -14.65
C ALA A 46 -15.92 6.36 -13.28
N GLN A 47 -15.45 5.67 -12.23
CA GLN A 47 -15.60 6.06 -10.84
C GLN A 47 -14.23 6.13 -10.16
N LEU A 48 -13.84 7.30 -9.65
CA LEU A 48 -12.64 7.48 -8.85
C LEU A 48 -12.98 7.40 -7.36
N LEU A 49 -12.31 6.48 -6.67
CA LEU A 49 -12.36 6.32 -5.22
C LEU A 49 -11.05 6.81 -4.62
N ILE A 50 -11.08 7.87 -3.82
CA ILE A 50 -9.92 8.30 -3.04
C ILE A 50 -9.95 7.54 -1.72
N HIS A 51 -8.82 6.93 -1.33
CA HIS A 51 -8.79 6.09 -0.13
C HIS A 51 -7.72 6.47 0.90
N GLU A 52 -6.64 7.15 0.48
CA GLU A 52 -5.62 7.60 1.43
C GLU A 52 -5.02 8.92 0.99
N ILE A 53 -4.88 9.82 1.96
CA ILE A 53 -3.98 10.96 1.86
C ILE A 53 -2.85 10.78 2.85
N ARG A 54 -1.62 10.91 2.36
CA ARG A 54 -0.40 10.69 3.12
C ARG A 54 0.51 11.90 3.01
N VAL A 55 1.10 12.30 4.13
CA VAL A 55 2.20 13.28 4.17
C VAL A 55 3.36 12.69 4.91
N THR A 56 4.56 12.81 4.36
CA THR A 56 5.79 12.31 4.97
C THR A 56 6.88 13.36 4.86
N ASN A 57 7.65 13.51 5.94
CA ASN A 57 8.88 14.30 5.92
C ASN A 57 10.08 13.52 5.39
N LEU A 58 9.86 12.34 4.81
CA LEU A 58 10.88 11.59 4.10
C LEU A 58 11.27 12.33 2.82
N ASP A 59 12.58 12.51 2.59
CA ASP A 59 13.07 13.05 1.32
C ASP A 59 13.03 11.94 0.26
N GLU A 60 11.87 11.81 -0.37
CA GLU A 60 11.65 10.82 -1.42
C GLU A 60 12.49 11.08 -2.67
N ASP A 61 12.81 12.34 -2.97
CA ASP A 61 13.57 12.70 -4.17
C ASP A 61 15.01 12.16 -4.09
N GLN A 62 15.61 12.21 -2.90
CA GLN A 62 16.90 11.56 -2.62
C GLN A 62 16.77 10.03 -2.51
N GLN A 63 15.62 9.52 -2.07
CA GLN A 63 15.41 8.07 -1.94
C GLN A 63 15.30 7.35 -3.30
N TYR A 64 14.66 7.95 -4.31
CA TYR A 64 14.57 7.35 -5.64
C TYR A 64 15.91 7.39 -6.41
N GLY A 65 16.87 8.21 -5.96
CA GLY A 65 18.24 8.21 -6.48
C GLY A 65 19.02 6.92 -6.20
N TYR A 66 18.66 6.14 -5.18
CA TYR A 66 19.39 4.91 -4.80
C TYR A 66 19.32 3.78 -5.84
N GLY A 67 18.38 3.82 -6.79
CA GLY A 67 18.24 2.80 -7.83
C GLY A 67 19.31 2.86 -8.92
N TRP A 68 20.00 4.00 -9.04
CA TRP A 68 20.98 4.28 -10.11
C TRP A 68 22.38 4.56 -9.57
N MET A 69 22.62 4.27 -8.29
CA MET A 69 23.89 4.53 -7.63
C MET A 69 24.92 3.44 -7.96
N ASP A 70 26.11 3.87 -8.38
CA ASP A 70 27.28 2.99 -8.46
C ASP A 70 27.58 2.37 -7.08
N ASN A 71 28.26 1.22 -7.06
CA ASN A 71 28.55 0.44 -5.85
C ASN A 71 29.19 1.27 -4.70
N GLU A 72 29.87 2.38 -5.01
CA GLU A 72 30.47 3.27 -4.03
C GLU A 72 29.42 4.08 -3.25
N GLU A 73 28.35 4.51 -3.89
CA GLU A 73 27.27 5.34 -3.32
C GLU A 73 26.17 4.53 -2.62
N THR A 74 26.16 3.20 -2.82
CA THR A 74 25.23 2.29 -2.13
C THR A 74 25.32 2.44 -0.60
N PRO A 75 24.19 2.70 0.11
CA PRO A 75 24.16 2.79 1.56
C PRO A 75 24.83 1.60 2.25
N TRP A 76 25.68 1.87 3.25
CA TRP A 76 26.47 0.85 3.96
C TRP A 76 25.61 -0.31 4.50
N ARG A 77 24.37 -0.03 4.90
CA ARG A 77 23.40 -1.04 5.36
C ARG A 77 23.11 -2.11 4.30
N LEU A 78 23.03 -1.72 3.02
CA LEU A 78 22.81 -2.64 1.91
C LEU A 78 24.07 -3.46 1.62
N LYS A 79 25.26 -2.84 1.73
CA LYS A 79 26.56 -3.54 1.63
C LYS A 79 26.70 -4.64 2.68
N ILE A 80 26.19 -4.43 3.90
CA ILE A 80 26.18 -5.48 4.93
C ILE A 80 25.27 -6.63 4.54
N ILE A 81 24.04 -6.37 4.07
CA ILE A 81 23.13 -7.45 3.65
C ILE A 81 23.71 -8.25 2.49
N GLN A 82 24.29 -7.56 1.50
CA GLN A 82 24.98 -8.22 0.39
C GLN A 82 26.13 -9.11 0.90
N ARG A 83 26.97 -8.60 1.80
CA ARG A 83 28.08 -9.38 2.35
C ARG A 83 27.60 -10.56 3.20
N MET A 84 26.48 -10.45 3.91
CA MET A 84 25.86 -11.57 4.61
C MET A 84 25.46 -12.69 3.65
N HIS A 85 24.91 -12.32 2.48
CA HIS A 85 24.57 -13.27 1.43
C HIS A 85 25.83 -13.93 0.84
N GLU A 86 26.87 -13.15 0.52
CA GLU A 86 28.16 -13.66 0.02
C GLU A 86 28.85 -14.62 1.00
N LEU A 87 28.71 -14.39 2.31
CA LEU A 87 29.25 -15.25 3.37
C LEU A 87 28.40 -16.50 3.64
N GLY A 88 27.30 -16.72 2.91
CA GLY A 88 26.43 -17.88 3.06
C GLY A 88 25.68 -17.92 4.40
N LEU A 89 25.42 -16.75 5.02
CA LEU A 89 24.66 -16.71 6.27
C LEU A 89 23.19 -17.09 6.04
N PRO A 90 22.51 -17.65 7.08
CA PRO A 90 21.12 -18.06 6.96
C PRO A 90 20.21 -16.93 6.46
N ILE A 91 19.44 -17.21 5.40
CA ILE A 91 18.54 -16.22 4.76
C ILE A 91 17.52 -15.68 5.77
N ASN A 92 17.06 -16.51 6.72
CA ASN A 92 16.13 -16.11 7.76
C ASN A 92 16.69 -15.08 8.75
N TRP A 93 18.01 -14.86 8.82
CA TRP A 93 18.62 -13.81 9.64
C TRP A 93 18.57 -12.44 8.96
N GLN A 94 18.58 -12.42 7.62
CA GLN A 94 18.65 -11.18 6.85
C GLN A 94 17.51 -10.21 7.20
N PRO A 95 16.23 -10.62 7.36
CA PRO A 95 15.17 -9.69 7.73
C PRO A 95 15.36 -9.04 9.10
N ALA A 96 15.85 -9.80 10.10
CA ALA A 96 16.05 -9.27 11.44
C ALA A 96 17.23 -8.29 11.48
N VAL A 97 18.34 -8.64 10.81
CA VAL A 97 19.50 -7.76 10.69
C VAL A 97 19.15 -6.51 9.89
N PHE A 98 18.46 -6.65 8.76
CA PHE A 98 18.04 -5.51 7.94
C PHE A 98 17.15 -4.55 8.72
N LYS A 99 16.19 -5.04 9.52
CA LYS A 99 15.36 -4.19 10.40
C LYS A 99 16.21 -3.41 11.39
N ALA A 100 17.13 -4.09 12.09
CA ALA A 100 18.01 -3.44 13.05
C ALA A 100 18.91 -2.39 12.39
N LEU A 101 19.53 -2.71 11.25
CA LEU A 101 20.36 -1.77 10.50
C LEU A 101 19.55 -0.55 10.05
N THR A 102 18.37 -0.77 9.49
CA THR A 102 17.50 0.30 8.98
C THR A 102 17.06 1.26 10.09
N PHE A 103 16.80 0.74 11.30
CA PHE A 103 16.50 1.59 12.47
C PHE A 103 17.59 2.63 12.74
N TYR A 104 18.86 2.23 12.66
CA TYR A 104 20.00 3.12 12.93
C TYR A 104 20.54 3.84 11.68
N SER A 105 19.87 3.75 10.54
CA SER A 105 20.37 4.30 9.27
C SER A 105 19.26 4.84 8.38
N TRP A 106 18.57 5.89 8.82
CA TRP A 106 17.46 6.42 8.03
C TRP A 106 17.90 7.23 6.82
N PRO A 107 17.14 7.15 5.71
CA PRO A 107 17.23 8.12 4.62
C PRO A 107 17.03 9.55 5.12
N PRO A 108 17.52 10.54 4.35
CA PRO A 108 17.38 11.95 4.68
C PRO A 108 15.92 12.36 4.87
N LEU A 109 15.71 13.29 5.79
CA LEU A 109 14.42 13.92 6.03
C LEU A 109 14.40 15.26 5.31
N ALA A 110 13.24 15.64 4.80
CA ALA A 110 13.01 16.95 4.22
C ALA A 110 12.75 17.98 5.33
N ASP A 111 13.49 19.09 5.30
CA ASP A 111 13.40 20.16 6.30
C ASP A 111 12.28 21.17 5.99
N GLU A 112 12.15 21.58 4.73
CA GLU A 112 11.25 22.67 4.33
C GLU A 112 9.92 22.18 3.76
N PHE A 113 9.96 21.22 2.83
CA PHE A 113 8.80 20.75 2.11
C PHE A 113 8.62 19.25 2.24
N TRP A 114 7.51 18.84 2.83
CA TRP A 114 7.17 17.44 3.00
C TRP A 114 6.49 16.89 1.75
N THR A 115 6.68 15.60 1.52
CA THR A 115 6.05 14.92 0.40
C THR A 115 4.62 14.54 0.76
N TYR A 116 3.69 14.99 -0.05
CA TYR A 116 2.27 14.74 0.05
C TYR A 116 1.84 13.80 -1.07
N LYS A 117 0.98 12.82 -0.80
CA LYS A 117 0.44 11.86 -1.77
C LYS A 117 -1.04 11.60 -1.52
N ILE A 118 -1.82 11.54 -2.59
CA ILE A 118 -3.18 10.98 -2.60
C ILE A 118 -3.14 9.69 -3.37
N TYR A 119 -3.75 8.66 -2.80
CA TYR A 119 -3.95 7.38 -3.46
C TYR A 119 -5.44 7.14 -3.68
N GLY A 120 -5.75 6.61 -4.86
CA GLY A 120 -7.09 6.25 -5.25
C GLY A 120 -7.12 5.06 -6.20
N THR A 121 -8.32 4.55 -6.45
CA THR A 121 -8.61 3.54 -7.47
C THR A 121 -9.63 4.11 -8.44
N LEU A 122 -9.29 4.10 -9.73
CA LEU A 122 -10.22 4.40 -10.81
C LEU A 122 -10.83 3.09 -11.31
N ILE A 123 -12.16 3.02 -11.34
CA ILE A 123 -12.93 1.84 -11.75
C ILE A 123 -13.69 2.19 -13.03
N PHE A 124 -13.44 1.43 -14.09
CA PHE A 124 -14.11 1.54 -15.38
C PHE A 124 -15.33 0.61 -15.43
N PRO A 125 -16.37 0.97 -16.19
CA PRO A 125 -17.53 0.11 -16.41
C PRO A 125 -17.18 -1.11 -17.28
N GLU A 126 -16.17 -1.01 -18.15
CA GLU A 126 -15.73 -2.05 -19.08
C GLU A 126 -14.33 -2.56 -18.75
N ASP A 127 -13.95 -3.72 -19.31
CA ASP A 127 -12.56 -4.19 -19.19
C ASP A 127 -11.64 -3.21 -19.94
N ILE A 128 -10.46 -2.94 -19.39
CA ILE A 128 -9.45 -2.11 -20.03
C ILE A 128 -8.75 -2.95 -21.08
N ASP A 129 -8.85 -2.55 -22.35
CA ASP A 129 -8.10 -3.15 -23.44
C ASP A 129 -6.69 -2.52 -23.49
N PHE A 130 -5.66 -3.34 -23.37
CA PHE A 130 -4.26 -2.88 -23.35
C PHE A 130 -3.63 -3.04 -24.73
N ASP A 131 -3.96 -2.13 -25.65
CA ASP A 131 -2.98 -1.76 -26.66
C ASP A 131 -2.03 -0.73 -26.04
N ILE A 132 -0.77 -1.15 -25.86
CA ILE A 132 0.25 -0.58 -24.98
C ILE A 132 0.63 0.90 -25.27
N ASP A 133 0.15 1.49 -26.37
CA ASP A 133 0.54 2.83 -26.80
C ASP A 133 -0.59 3.89 -26.77
N GLU A 134 -1.86 3.50 -26.64
CA GLU A 134 -3.00 4.42 -26.71
C GLU A 134 -3.98 4.18 -25.54
N TYR A 135 -3.72 4.76 -24.36
CA TYR A 135 -4.75 5.49 -23.58
C TYR A 135 -4.17 6.12 -22.29
N GLU A 136 -3.83 7.39 -22.45
CA GLU A 136 -4.25 8.56 -21.67
C GLU A 136 -4.15 8.57 -20.13
N PRO A 137 -3.07 9.16 -19.61
CA PRO A 137 -3.10 10.11 -18.50
C PRO A 137 -3.97 11.38 -18.72
N ASP A 138 -4.84 11.41 -19.75
CA ASP A 138 -5.60 12.58 -20.19
C ASP A 138 -7.11 12.54 -19.92
N ARG A 139 -7.66 11.53 -19.23
CA ARG A 139 -9.09 11.55 -18.86
C ARG A 139 -9.40 12.46 -17.67
N PHE A 140 -8.44 12.61 -16.76
CA PHE A 140 -8.59 13.53 -15.64
C PHE A 140 -7.26 14.11 -15.17
N SER A 141 -7.32 15.15 -14.34
CA SER A 141 -6.15 15.71 -13.65
C SER A 141 -6.49 16.01 -12.20
N LEU A 142 -5.58 15.66 -11.29
CA LEU A 142 -5.75 15.84 -9.85
C LEU A 142 -4.79 16.93 -9.37
N TYR A 143 -5.36 18.04 -8.91
CA TYR A 143 -4.62 19.16 -8.35
C TYR A 143 -4.94 19.29 -6.87
N ILE A 144 -3.90 19.57 -6.08
CA ILE A 144 -4.03 19.70 -4.64
C ILE A 144 -3.49 21.06 -4.26
N TYR A 145 -4.27 21.80 -3.48
CA TYR A 145 -3.84 23.07 -2.92
C TYR A 145 -3.76 22.92 -1.40
N PRO A 146 -2.71 23.46 -0.76
CA PRO A 146 -1.70 24.41 -1.30
C PRO A 146 -0.40 23.77 -1.87
N ALA A 147 -0.43 22.58 -2.49
CA ALA A 147 0.81 21.93 -2.94
C ALA A 147 1.55 22.73 -4.03
N LEU A 148 2.89 22.86 -3.90
CA LEU A 148 3.72 23.76 -4.73
C LEU A 148 4.28 23.12 -6.00
N LYS A 149 4.60 21.84 -5.93
CA LYS A 149 5.06 21.01 -7.05
C LYS A 149 4.27 19.72 -6.99
N GLY A 150 3.96 19.13 -8.13
CA GLY A 150 3.26 17.87 -8.14
C GLY A 150 3.33 17.13 -9.46
N GLY A 151 2.88 15.89 -9.40
CA GLY A 151 2.73 15.01 -10.53
C GLY A 151 1.69 13.96 -10.21
N SER A 152 1.39 13.14 -11.20
CA SER A 152 0.49 12.01 -11.06
C SER A 152 1.14 10.77 -11.65
N GLY A 153 0.74 9.61 -11.15
CA GLY A 153 1.13 8.35 -11.72
C GLY A 153 0.02 7.32 -11.55
N ARG A 154 0.21 6.20 -12.23
CA ARG A 154 -0.70 5.07 -12.23
C ARG A 154 0.08 3.78 -12.07
N LEU A 155 -0.54 2.81 -11.44
CA LEU A 155 -0.05 1.44 -11.44
C LEU A 155 -1.25 0.53 -11.70
N TRP A 156 -1.10 -0.29 -12.73
CA TRP A 156 -2.08 -1.30 -13.07
C TRP A 156 -1.60 -2.67 -12.59
N GLU A 157 -2.54 -3.48 -12.13
CA GLU A 157 -2.31 -4.86 -11.74
C GLU A 157 -3.29 -5.74 -12.52
N GLU A 158 -2.75 -6.66 -13.31
CA GLU A 158 -3.49 -7.48 -14.29
C GLU A 158 -4.64 -8.29 -13.67
N THR A 159 -4.58 -8.55 -12.36
CA THR A 159 -5.64 -9.25 -11.63
C THR A 159 -6.98 -8.51 -11.72
N LEU A 160 -7.01 -7.18 -11.82
CA LEU A 160 -8.26 -6.42 -11.98
C LEU A 160 -8.34 -5.78 -13.37
N ARG A 161 -9.24 -6.29 -14.19
CA ARG A 161 -9.32 -5.89 -15.61
C ARG A 161 -9.94 -4.53 -15.85
N ASN A 162 -10.77 -4.05 -14.94
CA ASN A 162 -11.50 -2.78 -15.08
C ASN A 162 -11.06 -1.72 -14.06
N ALA A 163 -9.91 -1.88 -13.39
CA ALA A 163 -9.49 -0.94 -12.36
C ALA A 163 -8.01 -0.60 -12.43
N VAL A 164 -7.69 0.67 -12.21
CA VAL A 164 -6.32 1.19 -12.17
C VAL A 164 -6.12 1.97 -10.89
N MET A 165 -5.03 1.71 -10.20
CA MET A 165 -4.65 2.55 -9.08
C MET A 165 -4.00 3.83 -9.59
N VAL A 166 -4.41 4.94 -9.02
CA VAL A 166 -3.93 6.26 -9.37
C VAL A 166 -3.38 6.94 -8.13
N TYR A 167 -2.38 7.77 -8.33
CA TYR A 167 -1.89 8.63 -7.28
C TYR A 167 -1.54 10.00 -7.84
N ALA A 168 -1.69 11.01 -7.00
CA ALA A 168 -1.06 12.30 -7.23
C ALA A 168 -0.15 12.60 -6.05
N TYR A 169 0.95 13.27 -6.33
CA TYR A 169 1.90 13.67 -5.32
C TYR A 169 2.23 15.14 -5.45
N GLY A 170 2.75 15.70 -4.36
CA GLY A 170 3.30 17.03 -4.37
C GLY A 170 4.09 17.37 -3.13
N LYS A 171 4.41 18.65 -3.00
CA LYS A 171 5.18 19.20 -1.87
C LYS A 171 4.33 20.18 -1.08
N ILE A 172 4.33 20.05 0.25
CA ILE A 172 3.55 20.88 1.17
C ILE A 172 4.43 21.38 2.32
N GLU A 173 4.18 22.60 2.79
CA GLU A 173 4.82 23.11 4.00
C GLU A 173 4.19 22.46 5.25
N PRO A 174 4.97 22.05 6.26
CA PRO A 174 4.42 21.39 7.45
C PRO A 174 3.38 22.23 8.20
N GLN A 175 3.52 23.56 8.17
CA GLN A 175 2.57 24.47 8.83
C GLN A 175 1.19 24.47 8.15
N GLN A 176 1.07 23.97 6.93
CA GLN A 176 -0.17 23.92 6.18
C GLN A 176 -0.99 22.65 6.45
N LEU A 177 -0.47 21.69 7.23
CA LEU A 177 -1.16 20.42 7.51
C LEU A 177 -2.47 20.60 8.28
N ASP A 178 -2.56 21.62 9.12
CA ASP A 178 -3.76 21.91 9.90
C ASP A 178 -4.80 22.72 9.10
N ASN A 179 -4.46 23.16 7.89
CA ASN A 179 -5.37 23.92 7.04
C ASN A 179 -6.26 22.98 6.21
N PRO A 180 -7.45 23.45 5.78
CA PRO A 180 -8.26 22.71 4.84
C PRO A 180 -7.51 22.43 3.54
N LEU A 181 -7.57 21.18 3.08
CA LEU A 181 -7.08 20.78 1.78
C LEU A 181 -8.16 20.97 0.73
N MET A 182 -7.76 21.50 -0.42
CA MET A 182 -8.61 21.57 -1.61
C MET A 182 -8.07 20.62 -2.66
N ILE A 183 -8.90 19.65 -3.03
CA ILE A 183 -8.59 18.66 -4.06
C ILE A 183 -9.49 19.01 -5.25
N ASN A 184 -8.88 19.48 -6.32
CA ASN A 184 -9.57 19.74 -7.58
C ASN A 184 -9.32 18.58 -8.52
N LEU A 185 -10.39 17.91 -8.90
CA LEU A 185 -10.40 16.85 -9.88
C LEU A 185 -11.00 17.41 -11.17
N VAL A 186 -10.18 17.53 -12.21
CA VAL A 186 -10.61 17.99 -13.53
C VAL A 186 -10.91 16.77 -14.38
N ASP A 187 -12.18 16.47 -14.60
CA ASP A 187 -12.68 15.52 -15.59
C ASP A 187 -12.57 16.16 -16.98
N LYS A 188 -11.64 15.65 -17.79
CA LYS A 188 -11.39 16.15 -19.15
C LYS A 188 -12.36 15.57 -20.17
N GLU A 189 -13.01 14.44 -19.87
CA GLU A 189 -14.02 13.84 -20.76
C GLU A 189 -15.31 14.65 -20.75
N ASN A 190 -15.78 15.03 -19.56
CA ASN A 190 -17.03 15.79 -19.40
C ASN A 190 -16.82 17.31 -19.28
N ASP A 191 -15.58 17.80 -19.33
CA ASP A 191 -15.19 19.19 -19.06
C ASP A 191 -15.76 19.70 -17.71
N ARG A 192 -15.57 18.91 -16.65
CA ARG A 192 -16.08 19.19 -15.30
C ARG A 192 -14.95 19.27 -14.29
N THR A 193 -15.02 20.22 -13.38
CA THR A 193 -14.11 20.26 -12.23
C THR A 193 -14.87 20.01 -10.94
N THR A 194 -14.57 18.90 -10.28
CA THR A 194 -15.08 18.59 -8.95
C THR A 194 -14.08 19.09 -7.91
N ARG A 195 -14.52 19.97 -7.02
CA ARG A 195 -13.71 20.45 -5.89
C ARG A 195 -14.17 19.77 -4.61
N LEU A 196 -13.26 19.05 -3.96
CA LEU A 196 -13.44 18.55 -2.62
C LEU A 196 -12.67 19.45 -1.65
N VAL A 197 -13.34 19.90 -0.61
CA VAL A 197 -12.73 20.69 0.47
C VAL A 197 -12.91 19.92 1.77
N MET A 198 -11.81 19.68 2.47
CA MET A 198 -11.86 18.95 3.72
C MET A 198 -10.77 19.36 4.69
N THR A 199 -10.99 19.08 5.96
CA THR A 199 -9.95 19.17 7.00
C THR A 199 -9.54 17.74 7.35
N PRO A 200 -8.32 17.29 7.00
CA PRO A 200 -7.89 15.93 7.25
C PRO A 200 -7.79 15.63 8.75
N ARG A 201 -8.32 14.48 9.15
CA ARG A 201 -8.09 13.94 10.48
C ARG A 201 -6.83 13.09 10.45
N TRP A 202 -5.70 13.72 10.74
CA TRP A 202 -4.41 13.06 10.61
C TRP A 202 -4.17 12.02 11.71
N GLN A 203 -3.86 10.80 11.28
CA GLN A 203 -3.24 9.77 12.09
C GLN A 203 -1.72 9.89 11.93
N LYS A 204 -1.04 10.23 13.03
CA LYS A 204 0.41 10.42 13.05
C LYS A 204 1.11 9.11 13.40
N GLU A 205 2.01 8.68 12.54
CA GLU A 205 2.81 7.47 12.72
C GLU A 205 4.31 7.78 12.59
N ARG A 206 5.14 6.97 13.24
CA ARG A 206 6.59 6.90 13.00
C ARG A 206 6.94 5.48 12.59
N PRO A 207 7.15 5.20 11.29
CA PRO A 207 7.48 3.87 10.83
C PRO A 207 8.89 3.48 11.30
N ILE A 208 8.96 2.55 12.24
CA ILE A 208 10.22 2.16 12.89
C ILE A 208 11.04 1.16 12.06
N ASN A 209 10.39 0.35 11.23
CA ASN A 209 11.04 -0.79 10.54
C ASN A 209 10.61 -0.92 9.07
N ARG A 210 10.16 0.17 8.46
CA ARG A 210 9.18 0.09 7.37
C ARG A 210 9.33 1.20 6.32
N VAL A 211 10.56 1.64 6.00
CA VAL A 211 10.80 2.66 4.95
C VAL A 211 10.10 2.27 3.63
N SER A 212 10.23 1.00 3.23
CA SER A 212 9.60 0.48 2.01
C SER A 212 8.09 0.39 2.07
N SER A 213 7.48 0.34 3.27
CA SER A 213 6.02 0.37 3.41
C SER A 213 5.43 1.77 3.42
N ILE A 214 6.25 2.81 3.56
CA ILE A 214 5.82 4.22 3.44
C ILE A 214 5.40 4.55 2.01
N ASN A 215 5.76 3.70 1.03
CA ASN A 215 5.34 3.81 -0.36
C ASN A 215 4.72 2.51 -0.88
N GLN A 216 4.29 1.62 0.01
CA GLN A 216 3.68 0.37 -0.42
C GLN A 216 2.36 0.66 -1.15
N TYR A 217 2.34 0.22 -2.40
CA TYR A 217 1.18 0.01 -3.23
C TYR A 217 0.19 -0.91 -2.50
N LYS A 218 -1.07 -0.49 -2.39
CA LYS A 218 -2.11 -1.25 -1.68
C LYS A 218 -3.31 -1.42 -2.58
N SER A 219 -3.21 -2.42 -3.45
CA SER A 219 -4.25 -2.73 -4.41
C SER A 219 -5.44 -3.44 -3.77
N PRO A 220 -6.67 -3.12 -4.19
CA PRO A 220 -7.84 -3.93 -3.87
C PRO A 220 -7.72 -5.37 -4.42
N ALA A 221 -6.84 -5.61 -5.39
CA ALA A 221 -6.55 -6.95 -5.90
C ALA A 221 -5.68 -7.79 -4.96
N GLU A 222 -4.80 -7.17 -4.17
CA GLU A 222 -3.81 -7.88 -3.35
C GLU A 222 -4.43 -8.89 -2.37
N PRO A 223 -5.45 -8.56 -1.55
CA PRO A 223 -6.06 -9.55 -0.65
C PRO A 223 -6.74 -10.68 -1.42
N VAL A 224 -7.33 -10.39 -2.59
CA VAL A 224 -7.99 -11.36 -3.46
C VAL A 224 -6.97 -12.34 -4.05
N ARG A 225 -5.91 -11.81 -4.66
CA ARG A 225 -4.81 -12.58 -5.23
C ARG A 225 -4.15 -13.45 -4.16
N SER A 226 -3.81 -12.84 -3.03
CA SER A 226 -3.12 -13.49 -1.92
C SER A 226 -3.96 -14.59 -1.27
N ILE A 227 -5.26 -14.38 -1.05
CA ILE A 227 -6.11 -15.44 -0.47
C ILE A 227 -6.26 -16.63 -1.42
N MET A 228 -6.44 -16.38 -2.73
CA MET A 228 -6.55 -17.44 -3.74
C MET A 228 -5.25 -18.26 -3.82
N TYR A 229 -4.10 -17.63 -4.04
CA TYR A 229 -2.83 -18.36 -4.13
C TYR A 229 -2.51 -19.17 -2.87
N LYS A 230 -2.80 -18.63 -1.68
CA LYS A 230 -2.55 -19.34 -0.41
C LYS A 230 -3.49 -20.53 -0.21
N ILE A 231 -4.75 -20.42 -0.59
CA ILE A 231 -5.70 -21.54 -0.51
C ILE A 231 -5.29 -22.66 -1.49
N TYR A 232 -4.93 -22.31 -2.72
CA TYR A 232 -4.54 -23.28 -3.75
C TYR A 232 -3.15 -23.90 -3.52
N SER A 233 -2.27 -23.21 -2.79
CA SER A 233 -0.94 -23.71 -2.38
C SER A 233 -0.93 -24.43 -1.03
N GLU A 234 -2.09 -24.89 -0.53
CA GLU A 234 -2.25 -25.62 0.73
C GLU A 234 -1.74 -24.86 1.97
N ARG A 235 -1.83 -23.53 1.96
CA ARG A 235 -1.50 -22.64 3.11
C ARG A 235 -2.72 -21.85 3.62
N PRO A 236 -3.86 -22.50 3.91
CA PRO A 236 -5.10 -21.81 4.28
C PRO A 236 -4.99 -20.97 5.56
N GLN A 237 -4.17 -21.39 6.53
CA GLN A 237 -3.96 -20.59 7.75
C GLN A 237 -3.31 -19.23 7.46
N GLN A 238 -2.38 -19.17 6.50
CA GLN A 238 -1.76 -17.90 6.09
C GLN A 238 -2.72 -17.03 5.27
N ALA A 239 -3.77 -17.62 4.68
CA ALA A 239 -4.77 -16.91 3.90
C ALA A 239 -5.60 -15.96 4.79
N LEU A 240 -5.75 -16.32 6.07
CA LEU A 240 -6.45 -15.50 7.06
C LEU A 240 -5.76 -14.14 7.33
N ASP A 241 -4.47 -13.98 7.00
CA ASP A 241 -3.80 -12.67 7.10
C ASP A 241 -4.41 -11.62 6.15
N CYS A 242 -5.08 -12.07 5.09
CA CYS A 242 -5.80 -11.24 4.13
C CYS A 242 -7.19 -10.84 4.65
N VAL A 243 -7.71 -11.52 5.68
CA VAL A 243 -9.01 -11.27 6.30
C VAL A 243 -8.87 -10.20 7.38
N LEU A 244 -9.92 -9.40 7.53
CA LEU A 244 -10.06 -8.42 8.59
C LEU A 244 -9.85 -9.08 9.96
N THR A 245 -9.02 -8.48 10.81
CA THR A 245 -8.46 -9.10 12.02
C THR A 245 -9.55 -9.68 12.93
N GLU A 246 -10.64 -8.95 13.10
CA GLU A 246 -11.78 -9.29 13.94
C GLU A 246 -12.55 -10.52 13.44
N LEU A 247 -12.48 -10.81 12.14
CA LEU A 247 -13.23 -11.91 11.50
C LEU A 247 -12.42 -13.20 11.37
N ARG A 248 -11.09 -13.14 11.47
CA ARG A 248 -10.18 -14.25 11.16
C ARG A 248 -10.53 -15.59 11.83
N ASN A 249 -11.00 -15.54 13.07
CA ASN A 249 -11.30 -16.74 13.84
C ASN A 249 -12.53 -17.51 13.32
N ASN A 250 -13.46 -16.80 12.67
CA ASN A 250 -14.74 -17.37 12.24
C ASN A 250 -14.97 -17.22 10.73
N PHE A 251 -13.94 -16.82 9.97
CA PHE A 251 -14.06 -16.58 8.55
C PHE A 251 -14.04 -17.92 7.79
N PRO A 252 -15.13 -18.31 7.09
CA PRO A 252 -15.09 -19.50 6.26
C PRO A 252 -14.14 -19.21 5.10
N LEU A 253 -13.15 -20.06 4.83
CA LEU A 253 -12.31 -19.89 3.63
C LEU A 253 -13.01 -20.50 2.40
N PRO A 254 -12.85 -19.92 1.20
CA PRO A 254 -13.27 -20.54 -0.04
C PRO A 254 -12.70 -21.96 -0.19
N THR A 255 -13.55 -22.93 -0.53
CA THR A 255 -13.08 -24.28 -0.88
C THR A 255 -12.47 -24.24 -2.28
N PRO A 256 -11.20 -24.61 -2.47
CA PRO A 256 -10.58 -24.64 -3.79
C PRO A 256 -11.23 -25.70 -4.67
N ASN A 257 -11.44 -25.37 -5.94
CA ASN A 257 -11.95 -26.34 -6.91
C ASN A 257 -10.95 -27.50 -7.13
N GLU A 258 -11.42 -28.74 -7.03
CA GLU A 258 -10.60 -29.96 -7.18
C GLU A 258 -9.84 -30.02 -8.52
N ARG A 259 -10.38 -29.43 -9.59
CA ARG A 259 -9.73 -29.40 -10.91
C ARG A 259 -8.47 -28.54 -10.97
N LEU A 260 -8.28 -27.65 -9.99
CA LEU A 260 -7.19 -26.69 -9.90
C LEU A 260 -6.26 -26.96 -8.71
N LYS A 261 -6.59 -27.91 -7.85
CA LYS A 261 -5.80 -28.21 -6.65
C LYS A 261 -4.40 -28.73 -7.03
N GLY A 262 -3.37 -28.14 -6.43
CA GLY A 262 -1.96 -28.50 -6.69
C GLY A 262 -1.44 -28.10 -8.08
N GLN A 263 -2.19 -27.30 -8.83
CA GLN A 263 -1.78 -26.74 -10.11
C GLN A 263 -1.48 -25.24 -9.96
N ASP A 264 -0.70 -24.70 -10.89
CA ASP A 264 -0.62 -23.25 -11.05
C ASP A 264 -1.99 -22.70 -11.45
N ILE A 265 -2.33 -21.54 -10.89
CA ILE A 265 -3.60 -20.86 -11.12
C ILE A 265 -3.35 -19.43 -11.57
N ASP A 266 -4.28 -18.93 -12.37
CA ASP A 266 -4.43 -17.52 -12.65
C ASP A 266 -5.72 -16.99 -12.02
N VAL A 267 -5.65 -15.74 -11.57
CA VAL A 267 -6.75 -15.04 -10.90
C VAL A 267 -7.05 -13.77 -11.68
N VAL A 268 -8.28 -13.66 -12.14
CA VAL A 268 -8.81 -12.53 -12.88
C VAL A 268 -10.02 -12.02 -12.14
N GLY A 269 -10.21 -10.71 -12.08
CA GLY A 269 -11.37 -10.12 -11.44
C GLY A 269 -11.81 -8.80 -12.04
N ARG A 270 -13.04 -8.45 -11.69
CA ARG A 270 -13.66 -7.15 -11.96
C ARG A 270 -14.05 -6.50 -10.64
N LEU A 271 -13.66 -5.25 -10.49
CA LEU A 271 -13.91 -4.43 -9.32
C LEU A 271 -15.20 -3.63 -9.50
N SER A 272 -15.98 -3.55 -8.44
CA SER A 272 -17.10 -2.64 -8.29
C SER A 272 -17.10 -2.08 -6.88
N TRP A 273 -17.81 -0.98 -6.69
CA TRP A 273 -17.94 -0.34 -5.38
C TRP A 273 -19.38 -0.37 -4.91
N VAL A 274 -19.55 -0.58 -3.61
CA VAL A 274 -20.84 -0.66 -2.94
C VAL A 274 -20.80 0.25 -1.73
N ASP A 275 -21.74 1.20 -1.66
CA ASP A 275 -21.85 2.16 -0.54
C ASP A 275 -21.93 1.44 0.80
N VAL A 276 -22.79 0.42 0.89
CA VAL A 276 -23.09 -0.33 2.11
C VAL A 276 -23.21 -1.81 1.81
N TYR A 277 -22.45 -2.64 2.54
CA TYR A 277 -22.60 -4.09 2.52
C TYR A 277 -22.60 -4.64 3.95
N LYS A 278 -23.75 -5.22 4.36
CA LYS A 278 -24.04 -5.52 5.76
C LYS A 278 -23.91 -4.22 6.59
N ASP A 279 -23.05 -4.21 7.59
CA ASP A 279 -22.78 -3.04 8.45
C ASP A 279 -21.50 -2.29 8.06
N TYR A 280 -20.86 -2.65 6.94
CA TYR A 280 -19.66 -1.99 6.44
C TYR A 280 -20.02 -0.93 5.40
N LEU A 281 -19.36 0.22 5.49
CA LEU A 281 -19.42 1.30 4.50
C LEU A 281 -18.23 1.19 3.53
N SER A 282 -18.38 1.77 2.33
CA SER A 282 -17.31 1.91 1.34
C SER A 282 -16.62 0.59 0.98
N VAL A 283 -17.42 -0.36 0.50
CA VAL A 283 -16.99 -1.73 0.27
C VAL A 283 -16.62 -1.95 -1.19
N TYR A 284 -15.44 -2.51 -1.41
CA TYR A 284 -15.01 -2.99 -2.73
C TYR A 284 -15.54 -4.41 -2.92
N ARG A 285 -16.37 -4.60 -3.95
CA ARG A 285 -16.82 -5.91 -4.40
C ARG A 285 -15.96 -6.35 -5.58
N VAL A 286 -15.34 -7.52 -5.47
CA VAL A 286 -14.52 -8.12 -6.52
C VAL A 286 -15.19 -9.39 -6.99
N ASP A 287 -15.68 -9.40 -8.22
CA ASP A 287 -16.11 -10.63 -8.88
C ASP A 287 -14.88 -11.26 -9.55
N VAL A 288 -14.55 -12.49 -9.15
CA VAL A 288 -13.28 -13.14 -9.41
C VAL A 288 -13.51 -14.48 -10.08
N GLU A 289 -12.69 -14.74 -11.07
CA GLU A 289 -12.58 -16.00 -11.77
C GLU A 289 -11.19 -16.58 -11.52
N VAL A 290 -11.14 -17.85 -11.14
CA VAL A 290 -9.92 -18.62 -10.94
C VAL A 290 -9.85 -19.69 -12.01
N GLY A 291 -8.75 -19.75 -12.72
CA GLY A 291 -8.58 -20.60 -13.89
C GLY A 291 -7.17 -21.16 -14.01
N LYS A 292 -6.95 -21.91 -15.09
CA LYS A 292 -5.60 -22.37 -15.44
C LYS A 292 -4.87 -21.29 -16.21
N PRO A 293 -3.55 -21.12 -15.99
CA PRO A 293 -2.73 -20.30 -16.86
C PRO A 293 -2.81 -20.80 -18.29
N SER A 294 -2.98 -19.89 -19.25
CA SER A 294 -3.00 -20.22 -20.67
C SER A 294 -2.45 -19.06 -21.48
N GLU A 295 -1.52 -19.36 -22.39
CA GLU A 295 -0.99 -18.39 -23.34
C GLU A 295 -2.03 -17.91 -24.36
N ASN A 296 -3.07 -18.72 -24.63
CA ASN A 296 -4.00 -18.46 -25.73
C ASN A 296 -5.37 -17.95 -25.29
N ASN A 297 -5.88 -18.36 -24.12
CA ASN A 297 -7.14 -17.86 -23.55
C ASN A 297 -7.29 -18.33 -22.09
N PHE A 298 -7.51 -17.41 -21.15
CA PHE A 298 -7.85 -17.74 -19.76
C PHE A 298 -9.18 -18.51 -19.69
N ILE A 299 -9.17 -19.71 -19.10
CA ILE A 299 -10.36 -20.55 -18.94
C ILE A 299 -10.78 -20.54 -17.46
N PRO A 300 -11.90 -19.88 -17.10
CA PRO A 300 -12.37 -19.84 -15.72
C PRO A 300 -12.91 -21.21 -15.28
N VAL A 301 -12.56 -21.65 -14.08
CA VAL A 301 -12.98 -22.93 -13.48
C VAL A 301 -13.76 -22.73 -12.18
N GLN A 302 -13.50 -21.65 -11.45
CA GLN A 302 -14.24 -21.26 -10.25
C GLN A 302 -14.56 -19.77 -10.28
N LYS A 303 -15.78 -19.40 -9.88
CA LYS A 303 -16.20 -18.01 -9.76
C LYS A 303 -16.58 -17.68 -8.33
N LEU A 304 -16.12 -16.53 -7.85
CA LEU A 304 -16.31 -16.08 -6.47
C LEU A 304 -16.62 -14.58 -6.48
N THR A 305 -17.45 -14.13 -5.55
CA THR A 305 -17.57 -12.71 -5.23
C THR A 305 -16.95 -12.47 -3.87
N LEU A 306 -15.94 -11.60 -3.80
CA LEU A 306 -15.25 -11.22 -2.57
C LEU A 306 -15.55 -9.77 -2.22
N TYR A 307 -15.62 -9.48 -0.93
CA TYR A 307 -15.88 -8.14 -0.40
C TYR A 307 -14.70 -7.70 0.44
N THR A 308 -14.16 -6.52 0.16
CA THR A 308 -13.00 -5.96 0.88
C THR A 308 -13.25 -4.54 1.34
N ILE A 309 -12.64 -4.19 2.48
CA ILE A 309 -12.60 -2.84 3.03
C ILE A 309 -11.15 -2.44 3.27
N ILE A 310 -10.93 -1.16 3.57
CA ILE A 310 -9.63 -0.66 4.00
C ILE A 310 -9.60 -0.63 5.53
N ASP A 311 -8.63 -1.32 6.13
CA ASP A 311 -8.44 -1.33 7.58
C ASP A 311 -7.82 -0.02 8.10
N GLN A 312 -7.68 0.12 9.42
CA GLN A 312 -7.06 1.30 10.06
C GLN A 312 -5.60 1.48 9.66
N ASP A 313 -4.91 0.40 9.30
CA ASP A 313 -3.55 0.44 8.77
C ASP A 313 -3.55 0.83 7.28
N GLY A 314 -4.70 1.09 6.67
CA GLY A 314 -4.92 1.43 5.28
C GLY A 314 -4.72 0.27 4.31
N ASN A 315 -4.81 -0.97 4.74
CA ASN A 315 -4.68 -2.16 3.88
C ASN A 315 -6.05 -2.69 3.47
N HIS A 316 -6.16 -3.17 2.24
CA HIS A 316 -7.34 -3.92 1.82
C HIS A 316 -7.43 -5.26 2.56
N LYS A 317 -8.57 -5.51 3.18
CA LYS A 317 -8.88 -6.71 3.96
C LYS A 317 -10.22 -7.29 3.54
N LEU A 318 -10.27 -8.61 3.43
CA LEU A 318 -11.50 -9.35 3.16
C LEU A 318 -12.43 -9.32 4.37
N ILE A 319 -13.71 -9.06 4.09
CA ILE A 319 -14.78 -9.07 5.09
C ILE A 319 -15.83 -10.15 4.82
N ASP A 320 -15.94 -10.61 3.57
CA ASP A 320 -16.88 -11.67 3.19
C ASP A 320 -16.53 -12.24 1.82
N TRP A 321 -17.10 -13.39 1.48
CA TRP A 321 -17.13 -13.91 0.12
C TRP A 321 -18.35 -14.80 -0.13
N LYS A 322 -18.68 -15.03 -1.40
CA LYS A 322 -19.77 -15.91 -1.84
C LYS A 322 -19.35 -16.68 -3.10
N SER A 323 -19.89 -17.87 -3.30
CA SER A 323 -19.84 -18.51 -4.62
C SER A 323 -20.67 -17.68 -5.60
N ALA A 324 -20.19 -17.53 -6.82
CA ALA A 324 -20.87 -16.78 -7.87
C ALA A 324 -21.57 -17.71 -8.89
N ASP A 325 -21.98 -18.90 -8.44
CA ASP A 325 -22.66 -19.93 -9.24
C ASP A 325 -24.16 -19.69 -9.41
#